data_AF-A0A3B3ISH6-F1
#
_entry.id   AF-A0A3B3ISH6-F1
#
_cell.length_a   1.000
_cell.length_b   1.000
_cell.length_c   1.000
_cell.angle_alpha   90.00
_cell.angle_beta   90.00
_cell.angle_gamma   90.00
#
_symmetry.space_group_name_H-M   'P 1'
#
loop_
_entity.id
_entity.type
_entity.pdbx_description
1 polymer ?
#
loop_
_entity_poly.entity_id
_entity_poly.type
_entity_poly.pdbx_seq_one_letter_code
_entity_poly.pdbx_strand_id
1 'polypeptide(L)'
;DGPTETLEELVLGLAAEVCDDFLVYCGDTHGSFVVRTLLQVLGGTILESERARPRGSQSSEAQKTPAQECKPADFEVPETFLNRLQDLSSSFLKDIAVFITDKISSFCLQVALQVLHRKLPQFCAHLCNAVIGYLSTRGSSVDGSPLLLFLRDQTSSRLLEQVLLVLEPPRLQSLFEEHLQGQLQTLAAHPIANFPLQRLLDAVTTPELLSPVFEELSPVLEAVLAQGHPGVVIALVGACRRVGAYQAKVLQLLLEAFHCAEPSSRQVACVPLFATLMAYEVYYGLTEEEGAVPAEHQVAMAAARALGDVTVLGSLLLQHLLHFSTPGLVLRSLGALTGPQLLSLAQSPAGSHVLDAILTSPSVTRKLRRRVLQNLKGQYVALACSRHGSRVLDAIWSGAALRARKEIAAELGEQNQELIRDPFGHHVARNVALTTFLKRREAWEQQQVFAVGRLE
;
A
#
# COMPACT_ATOMS: atom_id res chain seq x y z
N ASP A 1 -7.07 -31.34 44.01
CA ASP A 1 -6.63 -31.32 42.60
C ASP A 1 -7.86 -31.39 41.71
N GLY A 2 -8.37 -30.22 41.30
CA GLY A 2 -9.47 -30.15 40.33
C GLY A 2 -8.98 -30.56 38.94
N PRO A 3 -9.88 -30.93 38.01
CA PRO A 3 -9.46 -31.25 36.65
C PRO A 3 -8.75 -30.03 36.06
N THR A 4 -7.54 -30.23 35.54
CA THR A 4 -6.81 -29.18 34.81
C THR A 4 -7.56 -28.94 33.49
N GLU A 5 -8.33 -27.86 33.44
CA GLU A 5 -9.02 -27.44 32.21
C GLU A 5 -7.98 -27.21 31.11
N THR A 6 -8.26 -27.72 29.92
CA THR A 6 -7.45 -27.48 28.74
C THR A 6 -7.57 -26.02 28.30
N LEU A 7 -6.58 -25.52 27.56
CA LEU A 7 -6.66 -24.17 26.98
C LEU A 7 -7.90 -24.01 26.08
N GLU A 8 -8.27 -25.07 25.37
CA GLU A 8 -9.45 -25.09 24.53
C GLU A 8 -10.73 -24.87 25.36
N GLU A 9 -10.90 -25.63 26.45
CA GLU A 9 -12.05 -25.49 27.36
C GLU A 9 -12.13 -24.09 27.98
N LEU A 10 -10.99 -23.52 28.41
CA LEU A 10 -10.94 -22.18 28.98
C LEU A 10 -11.36 -21.09 27.99
N VAL A 11 -10.87 -21.17 26.74
CA VAL A 11 -11.23 -20.20 25.69
C VAL A 11 -12.70 -20.34 25.29
N LEU A 12 -13.21 -21.58 25.20
CA LEU A 12 -14.62 -21.83 24.92
C LEU A 12 -15.53 -21.35 26.06
N GLY A 13 -15.11 -21.53 27.32
CA GLY A 13 -15.80 -21.00 28.50
C GLY A 13 -15.87 -19.48 28.48
N LEU A 14 -14.75 -18.79 28.23
CA LEU A 14 -14.74 -17.33 28.06
C LEU A 14 -15.67 -16.89 26.91
N ALA A 15 -15.65 -17.60 25.78
CA ALA A 15 -16.52 -17.30 24.66
C ALA A 15 -18.00 -17.58 24.95
N ALA A 16 -18.31 -18.47 25.89
CA ALA A 16 -19.66 -18.67 26.42
C ALA A 16 -20.14 -17.41 27.14
N GLU A 17 -19.41 -16.98 28.16
CA GLU A 17 -19.76 -15.80 28.96
C GLU A 17 -19.86 -14.53 28.12
N VAL A 18 -18.89 -14.30 27.22
CA VAL A 18 -18.91 -13.13 26.32
C VAL A 18 -20.13 -13.15 25.40
N CYS A 19 -20.62 -14.32 25.00
CA CYS A 19 -21.78 -14.41 24.12
C CYS A 19 -23.09 -14.08 24.84
N ASP A 20 -23.20 -14.39 26.12
CA ASP A 20 -24.41 -14.12 26.92
C ASP A 20 -24.64 -12.61 27.08
N ASP A 21 -23.57 -11.84 27.26
CA ASP A 21 -23.59 -10.38 27.39
C ASP A 21 -22.92 -9.67 26.19
N PHE A 22 -23.06 -10.24 24.98
CA PHE A 22 -22.28 -9.83 23.80
C PHE A 22 -22.34 -8.34 23.47
N LEU A 23 -23.55 -7.76 23.51
CA LEU A 23 -23.75 -6.34 23.21
C LEU A 23 -23.08 -5.43 24.24
N VAL A 24 -23.08 -5.84 25.51
CA VAL A 24 -22.44 -5.09 26.61
C VAL A 24 -20.93 -5.08 26.41
N TYR A 25 -20.32 -6.24 26.15
CA TYR A 25 -18.89 -6.33 25.89
C TYR A 25 -18.47 -5.54 24.64
N CYS A 26 -19.25 -5.63 23.56
CA CYS A 26 -18.94 -4.91 22.33
C CYS A 26 -19.10 -3.39 22.46
N GLY A 27 -20.08 -2.93 23.24
CA GLY A 27 -20.31 -1.50 23.50
C GLY A 27 -19.34 -0.89 24.51
N ASP A 28 -18.65 -1.71 25.33
CA ASP A 28 -17.69 -1.23 26.30
C ASP A 28 -16.35 -0.82 25.68
N THR A 29 -15.78 0.27 26.17
CA THR A 29 -14.53 0.85 25.64
C THR A 29 -13.34 -0.12 25.79
N HIS A 30 -13.33 -0.97 26.83
CA HIS A 30 -12.28 -1.94 27.07
C HIS A 30 -12.70 -3.36 26.65
N GLY A 31 -13.95 -3.75 26.93
CA GLY A 31 -14.56 -5.01 26.55
C GLY A 31 -14.49 -5.26 25.04
N SER A 32 -14.64 -4.22 24.21
CA SER A 32 -14.53 -4.35 22.76
C SER A 32 -13.17 -4.87 22.29
N PHE A 33 -12.08 -4.60 23.03
CA PHE A 33 -10.76 -5.17 22.74
C PHE A 33 -10.70 -6.67 23.06
N VAL A 34 -11.38 -7.10 24.13
CA VAL A 34 -11.48 -8.52 24.49
C VAL A 34 -12.24 -9.27 23.40
N VAL A 35 -13.38 -8.74 22.94
CA VAL A 35 -14.16 -9.35 21.86
C VAL A 35 -13.35 -9.42 20.56
N ARG A 36 -12.68 -8.34 20.16
CA ARG A 36 -11.83 -8.32 18.96
C ARG A 36 -10.66 -9.32 19.03
N THR A 37 -10.08 -9.49 20.21
CA THR A 37 -9.03 -10.48 20.43
C THR A 37 -9.59 -11.90 20.40
N LEU A 38 -10.74 -12.12 21.04
CA LEU A 38 -11.40 -13.41 21.07
C LEU A 38 -11.81 -13.87 19.66
N LEU A 39 -12.37 -12.99 18.83
CA LEU A 39 -12.65 -13.26 17.41
C LEU A 39 -11.40 -13.75 16.66
N GLN A 40 -10.27 -13.06 16.86
CA GLN A 40 -8.98 -13.43 16.26
C GLN A 40 -8.45 -14.78 16.77
N VAL A 41 -8.58 -15.05 18.07
CA VAL A 41 -8.15 -16.31 18.69
C VAL A 41 -9.00 -17.49 18.18
N LEU A 42 -10.33 -17.35 18.22
CA LEU A 42 -11.24 -18.38 17.72
C LEU A 42 -11.06 -18.63 16.22
N GLY A 43 -10.75 -17.56 15.46
CA GLY A 43 -10.45 -17.67 14.05
C GLY A 43 -9.01 -18.01 13.71
N GLY A 44 -8.11 -18.26 14.66
CA GLY A 44 -6.72 -18.60 14.34
C GLY A 44 -6.01 -17.55 13.47
N THR A 45 -6.29 -16.27 13.66
CA THR A 45 -5.83 -15.17 12.77
C THR A 45 -5.36 -13.99 13.60
N ILE A 46 -4.15 -13.49 13.34
CA ILE A 46 -3.62 -12.25 13.94
C ILE A 46 -3.66 -11.13 12.90
N LEU A 47 -4.52 -10.14 13.13
CA LEU A 47 -4.71 -8.98 12.27
C LEU A 47 -3.68 -7.88 12.59
N GLU A 48 -3.28 -7.12 11.57
CA GLU A 48 -2.21 -6.12 11.68
C GLU A 48 -2.59 -4.90 12.53
N SER A 49 -3.88 -4.51 12.55
CA SER A 49 -4.36 -3.31 13.27
C SER A 49 -4.09 -3.34 14.77
N GLU A 50 -3.86 -4.51 15.37
CA GLU A 50 -3.53 -4.69 16.79
C GLU A 50 -2.01 -4.80 17.04
N ARG A 51 -1.18 -5.00 16.00
CA ARG A 51 0.30 -5.04 16.14
C ARG A 51 0.91 -3.65 16.34
N ALA A 52 0.23 -2.59 15.92
CA ALA A 52 0.80 -1.24 15.81
C ALA A 52 0.75 -0.38 17.09
N ARG A 53 0.34 -0.92 18.25
CA ARG A 53 0.40 -0.19 19.52
C ARG A 53 1.47 -0.79 20.45
N PRO A 54 2.73 -0.35 20.38
CA PRO A 54 3.64 -0.57 21.49
C PRO A 54 3.04 0.09 22.74
N ARG A 55 2.74 -0.72 23.76
CA ARG A 55 2.42 -0.24 25.11
C ARG A 55 3.62 0.55 25.63
N GLY A 56 3.41 1.81 25.99
CA GLY A 56 4.32 2.56 26.85
C GLY A 56 4.67 3.95 26.35
N SER A 57 4.16 4.95 27.07
CA SER A 57 4.72 6.29 27.11
C SER A 57 6.13 6.24 27.69
N GLN A 58 7.15 6.33 26.84
CA GLN A 58 8.45 6.91 27.15
C GLN A 58 9.18 7.22 25.84
N SER A 59 9.51 8.50 25.67
CA SER A 59 10.36 9.11 24.66
C SER A 59 11.31 8.18 23.88
N SER A 60 11.15 8.12 22.55
CA SER A 60 12.23 8.33 21.58
C SER A 60 11.73 8.11 20.14
N GLU A 61 12.11 9.02 19.24
CA GLU A 61 11.99 8.93 17.78
C GLU A 61 12.73 7.72 17.15
N ALA A 62 13.16 6.75 17.95
CA ALA A 62 13.93 5.59 17.54
C ALA A 62 13.11 4.31 17.76
N GLN A 63 12.16 4.04 16.86
CA GLN A 63 11.64 2.71 16.47
C GLN A 63 10.30 2.86 15.72
N LYS A 64 10.29 3.62 14.64
CA LYS A 64 9.34 3.36 13.55
C LYS A 64 10.05 2.44 12.56
N THR A 65 9.99 1.13 12.80
CA THR A 65 10.21 0.13 11.75
C THR A 65 9.21 0.46 10.63
N PRO A 66 9.63 0.61 9.37
CA PRO A 66 8.66 0.86 8.30
C PRO A 66 7.69 -0.32 8.26
N ALA A 67 6.42 -0.02 8.00
CA ALA A 67 5.39 -1.01 7.76
C ALA A 67 5.77 -1.85 6.54
N GLN A 68 6.59 -2.87 6.76
CA GLN A 68 6.59 -4.05 5.92
C GLN A 68 5.17 -4.58 6.04
N GLU A 69 4.41 -4.65 4.95
CA GLU A 69 3.10 -5.30 4.88
C GLU A 69 3.26 -6.73 5.41
N CYS A 70 3.08 -6.89 6.71
CA CYS A 70 3.40 -8.10 7.42
C CYS A 70 2.09 -8.85 7.53
N LYS A 71 1.71 -9.44 6.39
CA LYS A 71 0.44 -10.13 6.12
C LYS A 71 -0.16 -10.79 7.38
N PRO A 72 -1.50 -10.80 7.54
CA PRO A 72 -2.15 -11.46 8.65
C PRO A 72 -1.54 -12.85 8.88
N ALA A 73 -1.11 -13.12 10.10
CA ALA A 73 -0.51 -14.40 10.42
C ALA A 73 -1.61 -15.36 10.87
N ASP A 74 -1.74 -16.48 10.18
CA ASP A 74 -2.66 -17.53 10.54
C ASP A 74 -1.97 -18.57 11.44
N PHE A 75 -2.73 -19.19 12.32
CA PHE A 75 -2.35 -20.37 13.08
C PHE A 75 -3.52 -21.37 13.10
N GLU A 76 -3.20 -22.64 13.37
CA GLU A 76 -4.20 -23.70 13.41
C GLU A 76 -5.02 -23.62 14.69
N VAL A 77 -6.33 -23.87 14.57
CA VAL A 77 -7.28 -23.88 15.69
C VAL A 77 -8.19 -25.10 15.59
N PRO A 78 -8.70 -25.62 16.72
CA PRO A 78 -9.68 -26.70 16.73
C PRO A 78 -10.99 -26.32 16.02
N GLU A 79 -11.72 -27.31 15.49
CA GLU A 79 -13.01 -27.08 14.83
C GLU A 79 -14.05 -26.48 15.79
N THR A 80 -13.98 -26.82 17.08
CA THR A 80 -14.80 -26.25 18.15
C THR A 80 -14.66 -24.72 18.23
N PHE A 81 -13.47 -24.17 17.97
CA PHE A 81 -13.26 -22.72 17.94
C PHE A 81 -13.96 -22.06 16.75
N LEU A 82 -13.94 -22.70 15.57
CA LEU A 82 -14.64 -22.19 14.39
C LEU A 82 -16.16 -22.23 14.57
N ASN A 83 -16.68 -23.30 15.18
CA ASN A 83 -18.09 -23.39 15.55
C ASN A 83 -18.46 -22.25 16.51
N ARG A 84 -17.63 -22.02 17.54
CA ARG A 84 -17.86 -20.94 18.50
C ARG A 84 -17.72 -19.54 17.89
N LEU A 85 -16.81 -19.36 16.94
CA LEU A 85 -16.68 -18.12 16.16
C LEU A 85 -17.97 -17.83 15.39
N GLN A 86 -18.56 -18.84 14.77
CA GLN A 86 -19.82 -18.70 14.06
C GLN A 86 -20.96 -18.32 15.02
N ASP A 87 -21.08 -19.01 16.16
CA ASP A 87 -22.08 -18.72 17.20
C ASP A 87 -21.99 -17.27 17.68
N LEU A 88 -20.79 -16.84 18.08
CA LEU A 88 -20.55 -15.49 18.56
C LEU A 88 -20.81 -14.46 17.45
N SER A 89 -20.47 -14.77 16.21
CA SER A 89 -20.74 -13.89 15.08
C SER A 89 -22.23 -13.80 14.71
N SER A 90 -23.03 -14.80 15.05
CA SER A 90 -24.49 -14.74 14.88
C SER A 90 -25.15 -13.68 15.77
N SER A 91 -24.52 -13.34 16.90
CA SER A 91 -25.00 -12.28 17.79
C SER A 91 -24.97 -10.88 17.13
N PHE A 92 -24.10 -10.65 16.14
CA PHE A 92 -24.13 -9.39 15.36
C PHE A 92 -25.44 -9.20 14.59
N LEU A 93 -26.10 -10.29 14.18
CA LEU A 93 -27.35 -10.20 13.41
C LEU A 93 -28.54 -9.76 14.27
N LYS A 94 -28.52 -10.06 15.58
CA LYS A 94 -29.62 -9.72 16.51
C LYS A 94 -29.74 -8.21 16.71
N ASP A 95 -28.61 -7.53 16.89
CA ASP A 95 -28.54 -6.10 17.19
C ASP A 95 -27.75 -5.33 16.11
N ILE A 96 -27.91 -5.73 14.84
CA ILE A 96 -27.11 -5.24 13.70
C ILE A 96 -27.09 -3.71 13.58
N ALA A 97 -28.19 -3.07 13.97
CA ALA A 97 -28.32 -1.62 14.04
C ALA A 97 -27.22 -0.97 14.88
N VAL A 98 -26.97 -1.52 16.07
CA VAL A 98 -26.02 -0.99 17.04
C VAL A 98 -24.62 -1.10 16.48
N PHE A 99 -24.24 -2.27 15.97
CA PHE A 99 -22.92 -2.52 15.39
C PHE A 99 -22.62 -1.69 14.13
N ILE A 100 -23.65 -1.19 13.46
CA ILE A 100 -23.50 -0.30 12.30
C ILE A 100 -23.31 1.16 12.75
N THR A 101 -24.06 1.63 13.73
CA THR A 101 -24.14 3.06 14.06
C THR A 101 -23.29 3.48 15.26
N ASP A 102 -23.06 2.58 16.22
CA ASP A 102 -22.24 2.88 17.40
C ASP A 102 -20.75 2.67 17.09
N LYS A 103 -19.95 3.66 17.51
CA LYS A 103 -18.53 3.74 17.16
C LYS A 103 -17.72 2.60 17.76
N ILE A 104 -18.01 2.20 19.00
CA ILE A 104 -17.19 1.22 19.73
C ILE A 104 -17.51 -0.18 19.24
N SER A 105 -18.80 -0.53 19.23
CA SER A 105 -19.26 -1.85 18.80
C SER A 105 -19.00 -2.12 17.31
N SER A 106 -18.97 -1.08 16.45
CA SER A 106 -18.61 -1.22 15.04
C SER A 106 -17.21 -1.82 14.83
N PHE A 107 -16.25 -1.54 15.71
CA PHE A 107 -14.91 -2.14 15.60
C PHE A 107 -14.93 -3.66 15.77
N CYS A 108 -15.82 -4.19 16.62
CA CYS A 108 -15.99 -5.64 16.78
C CYS A 108 -16.51 -6.28 15.49
N LEU A 109 -17.49 -5.66 14.83
CA LEU A 109 -18.02 -6.16 13.56
C LEU A 109 -16.98 -6.06 12.43
N GLN A 110 -16.21 -4.97 12.36
CA GLN A 110 -15.12 -4.82 11.40
C GLN A 110 -14.07 -5.94 11.52
N VAL A 111 -13.65 -6.27 12.76
CA VAL A 111 -12.72 -7.38 13.00
C VAL A 111 -13.37 -8.73 12.66
N ALA A 112 -14.63 -8.93 13.04
CA ALA A 112 -15.35 -10.16 12.71
C ALA A 112 -15.37 -10.40 11.20
N LEU A 113 -15.70 -9.39 10.38
CA LEU A 113 -15.71 -9.51 8.92
C LEU A 113 -14.35 -9.95 8.36
N GLN A 114 -13.24 -9.38 8.84
CA GLN A 114 -11.89 -9.76 8.41
C GLN A 114 -11.53 -11.21 8.77
N VAL A 115 -11.86 -11.64 9.99
CA VAL A 115 -11.60 -13.02 10.43
C VAL A 115 -12.50 -14.01 9.68
N LEU A 116 -13.80 -13.72 9.60
CA LEU A 116 -14.79 -14.57 8.94
C LEU A 116 -14.50 -14.71 7.45
N HIS A 117 -14.07 -13.65 6.76
CA HIS A 117 -13.72 -13.75 5.34
C HIS A 117 -12.64 -14.80 5.08
N ARG A 118 -11.67 -14.93 6.00
CA ARG A 118 -10.56 -15.90 5.88
C ARG A 118 -10.95 -17.33 6.28
N LYS A 119 -11.84 -17.48 7.26
CA LYS A 119 -12.08 -18.77 7.93
C LYS A 119 -13.48 -19.35 7.69
N LEU A 120 -14.49 -18.49 7.55
CA LEU A 120 -15.90 -18.83 7.36
C LEU A 120 -16.53 -17.93 6.27
N PRO A 121 -16.06 -18.00 5.01
CA PRO A 121 -16.42 -17.03 3.97
C PRO A 121 -17.93 -17.00 3.65
N GLN A 122 -18.61 -18.15 3.71
CA GLN A 122 -20.07 -18.21 3.52
C GLN A 122 -20.83 -17.43 4.60
N PHE A 123 -20.39 -17.53 5.86
CA PHE A 123 -20.98 -16.79 6.96
C PHE A 123 -20.64 -15.29 6.86
N CYS A 124 -19.40 -14.95 6.45
CA CYS A 124 -19.01 -13.57 6.17
C CYS A 124 -19.93 -12.94 5.10
N ALA A 125 -20.20 -13.65 4.00
CA ALA A 125 -21.10 -13.19 2.94
C ALA A 125 -22.54 -12.98 3.46
N HIS A 126 -23.04 -13.90 4.29
CA HIS A 126 -24.34 -13.74 4.95
C HIS A 126 -24.40 -12.47 5.82
N LEU A 127 -23.38 -12.25 6.65
CA LEU A 127 -23.30 -11.09 7.53
C LEU A 127 -23.19 -9.77 6.72
N CYS A 128 -22.39 -9.76 5.64
CA CYS A 128 -22.32 -8.62 4.73
C CYS A 128 -23.68 -8.31 4.10
N ASN A 129 -24.40 -9.32 3.63
CA ASN A 129 -25.74 -9.15 3.06
C ASN A 129 -26.74 -8.63 4.09
N ALA A 130 -26.65 -9.07 5.34
CA ALA A 130 -27.48 -8.54 6.42
C ALA A 130 -27.18 -7.04 6.69
N VAL A 131 -25.90 -6.65 6.72
CA VAL A 131 -25.49 -5.24 6.89
C VAL A 131 -26.01 -4.39 5.73
N ILE A 132 -25.75 -4.79 4.49
CA ILE A 132 -26.22 -4.08 3.29
C ILE A 132 -27.74 -4.00 3.28
N GLY A 133 -28.43 -5.12 3.49
CA GLY A 133 -29.89 -5.19 3.52
C GLY A 133 -30.48 -4.26 4.57
N TYR A 134 -29.94 -4.27 5.78
CA TYR A 134 -30.36 -3.36 6.84
C TYR A 134 -30.21 -1.89 6.42
N LEU A 135 -29.03 -1.49 5.93
CA LEU A 135 -28.76 -0.12 5.49
C LEU A 135 -29.68 0.33 4.36
N SER A 136 -29.95 -0.55 3.39
CA SER A 136 -30.86 -0.30 2.28
C SER A 136 -32.30 -0.03 2.73
N THR A 137 -32.73 -0.52 3.90
CA THR A 137 -34.08 -0.23 4.45
C THR A 137 -34.19 1.10 5.20
N ARG A 138 -33.06 1.75 5.56
CA ARG A 138 -33.06 2.92 6.45
C ARG A 138 -33.14 4.28 5.75
N GLY A 139 -33.27 4.31 4.43
CA GLY A 139 -33.48 5.53 3.69
C GLY A 139 -34.76 5.44 2.86
N SER A 140 -35.58 6.49 2.93
CA SER A 140 -36.43 6.86 1.81
C SER A 140 -35.65 7.93 1.07
N SER A 141 -35.36 7.73 -0.20
CA SER A 141 -34.86 8.84 -0.99
C SER A 141 -35.55 8.81 -2.34
N VAL A 142 -36.08 9.98 -2.70
CA VAL A 142 -36.79 10.22 -3.95
C VAL A 142 -35.81 10.24 -5.13
N ASP A 143 -34.49 10.39 -4.86
CA ASP A 143 -33.45 10.69 -5.87
C ASP A 143 -32.13 9.88 -5.73
N GLY A 144 -32.07 8.78 -4.96
CA GLY A 144 -30.82 8.03 -4.78
C GLY A 144 -30.83 6.82 -3.83
N SER A 145 -29.69 6.12 -3.77
CA SER A 145 -29.50 4.95 -2.92
C SER A 145 -29.37 5.32 -1.43
N PRO A 146 -30.12 4.69 -0.51
CA PRO A 146 -29.95 4.85 0.94
C PRO A 146 -28.52 4.61 1.43
N LEU A 147 -27.77 3.73 0.76
CA LEU A 147 -26.39 3.40 1.11
C LEU A 147 -25.46 4.61 1.02
N LEU A 148 -25.74 5.58 0.15
CA LEU A 148 -24.93 6.79 -0.02
C LEU A 148 -24.88 7.64 1.24
N LEU A 149 -25.95 7.66 2.03
CA LEU A 149 -25.97 8.35 3.33
C LEU A 149 -24.93 7.74 4.26
N PHE A 150 -24.88 6.41 4.33
CA PHE A 150 -24.00 5.67 5.25
C PHE A 150 -22.54 5.66 4.80
N LEU A 151 -22.27 5.80 3.50
CA LEU A 151 -20.91 6.02 2.99
C LEU A 151 -20.35 7.40 3.37
N ARG A 152 -21.22 8.36 3.71
CA ARG A 152 -20.85 9.71 4.13
C ARG A 152 -20.80 9.88 5.65
N ASP A 153 -21.34 8.93 6.41
CA ASP A 153 -21.31 8.94 7.88
C ASP A 153 -19.95 8.48 8.43
N GLN A 154 -19.52 9.10 9.54
CA GLN A 154 -18.18 8.88 10.11
C GLN A 154 -17.96 7.47 10.68
N THR A 155 -19.01 6.81 11.17
CA THR A 155 -18.93 5.48 11.78
C THR A 155 -19.22 4.41 10.74
N SER A 156 -20.38 4.49 10.07
CA SER A 156 -20.78 3.43 9.15
C SER A 156 -19.90 3.36 7.89
N SER A 157 -19.27 4.46 7.46
CA SER A 157 -18.32 4.43 6.35
C SER A 157 -17.14 3.50 6.63
N ARG A 158 -16.64 3.45 7.87
CA ARG A 158 -15.52 2.57 8.27
C ARG A 158 -15.90 1.10 8.28
N LEU A 159 -17.14 0.80 8.64
CA LEU A 159 -17.67 -0.56 8.50
C LEU A 159 -17.84 -0.93 7.01
N LEU A 160 -18.39 -0.02 6.21
CA LEU A 160 -18.58 -0.24 4.77
C LEU A 160 -17.25 -0.40 4.03
N GLU A 161 -16.19 0.28 4.46
CA GLU A 161 -14.82 0.01 4.01
C GLU A 161 -14.46 -1.48 4.14
N GLN A 162 -14.77 -2.12 5.28
CA GLN A 162 -14.49 -3.54 5.49
C GLN A 162 -15.43 -4.44 4.69
N VAL A 163 -16.72 -4.11 4.64
CA VAL A 163 -17.70 -4.85 3.82
C VAL A 163 -17.22 -4.90 2.37
N LEU A 164 -16.86 -3.76 1.78
CA LEU A 164 -16.40 -3.68 0.38
C LEU A 164 -15.18 -4.55 0.11
N LEU A 165 -14.23 -4.63 1.05
CA LEU A 165 -13.01 -5.45 0.91
C LEU A 165 -13.27 -6.96 0.96
N VAL A 166 -14.32 -7.41 1.66
CA VAL A 166 -14.57 -8.85 1.90
C VAL A 166 -15.70 -9.42 1.05
N LEU A 167 -16.43 -8.58 0.29
CA LEU A 167 -17.46 -9.03 -0.64
C LEU A 167 -16.87 -9.89 -1.76
N GLU A 168 -17.60 -10.93 -2.15
CA GLU A 168 -17.28 -11.71 -3.34
C GLU A 168 -17.49 -10.86 -4.62
N PRO A 169 -16.68 -11.07 -5.68
CA PRO A 169 -16.73 -10.22 -6.88
C PRO A 169 -18.12 -10.06 -7.50
N PRO A 170 -18.96 -11.12 -7.66
CA PRO A 170 -20.30 -10.96 -8.21
C PRO A 170 -21.20 -10.07 -7.33
N ARG A 171 -21.10 -10.20 -6.00
CA ARG A 171 -21.91 -9.39 -5.08
C ARG A 171 -21.43 -7.95 -5.03
N LEU A 172 -20.12 -7.71 -5.10
CA LEU A 172 -19.55 -6.37 -5.22
C LEU A 172 -20.04 -5.67 -6.49
N GLN A 173 -20.10 -6.40 -7.61
CA GLN A 173 -20.64 -5.88 -8.86
C GLN A 173 -22.11 -5.51 -8.74
N SER A 174 -22.97 -6.38 -8.20
CA SER A 174 -24.38 -6.05 -7.98
C SER A 174 -24.55 -4.85 -7.04
N LEU A 175 -23.76 -4.75 -5.97
CA LEU A 175 -23.78 -3.60 -5.06
C LEU A 175 -23.42 -2.29 -5.78
N PHE A 176 -22.41 -2.34 -6.65
CA PHE A 176 -22.01 -1.18 -7.45
C PHE A 176 -23.15 -0.72 -8.38
N GLU A 177 -23.74 -1.64 -9.14
CA GLU A 177 -24.84 -1.38 -10.08
C GLU A 177 -26.09 -0.86 -9.36
N GLU A 178 -26.44 -1.43 -8.19
CA GLU A 178 -27.63 -1.08 -7.41
C GLU A 178 -27.50 0.29 -6.71
N HIS A 179 -26.30 0.67 -6.27
CA HIS A 179 -26.15 1.74 -5.27
C HIS A 179 -25.11 2.81 -5.57
N LEU A 180 -24.08 2.53 -6.38
CA LEU A 180 -22.88 3.38 -6.48
C LEU A 180 -22.66 3.95 -7.89
N GLN A 181 -23.16 3.27 -8.92
CA GLN A 181 -23.02 3.71 -10.31
C GLN A 181 -23.63 5.11 -10.50
N GLY A 182 -22.87 6.00 -11.12
CA GLY A 182 -23.24 7.41 -11.32
C GLY A 182 -23.03 8.31 -10.10
N GLN A 183 -22.46 7.81 -9.00
CA GLN A 183 -22.19 8.56 -7.78
C GLN A 183 -20.70 8.65 -7.41
N LEU A 184 -19.81 7.93 -8.10
CA LEU A 184 -18.39 7.83 -7.78
C LEU A 184 -17.67 9.18 -7.77
N GLN A 185 -18.00 10.09 -8.69
CA GLN A 185 -17.40 11.43 -8.71
C GLN A 185 -17.75 12.21 -7.43
N THR A 186 -19.02 12.16 -7.02
CA THR A 186 -19.50 12.78 -5.77
C THR A 186 -18.87 12.14 -4.55
N LEU A 187 -18.69 10.81 -4.55
CA LEU A 187 -18.02 10.09 -3.47
C LEU A 187 -16.53 10.45 -3.41
N ALA A 188 -15.85 10.55 -4.55
CA ALA A 188 -14.45 10.93 -4.66
C ALA A 188 -14.18 12.34 -4.12
N ALA A 189 -15.12 13.27 -4.29
CA ALA A 189 -15.02 14.63 -3.77
C ALA A 189 -15.39 14.78 -2.28
N HIS A 190 -15.99 13.75 -1.65
CA HIS A 190 -16.47 13.85 -0.27
C HIS A 190 -15.36 13.54 0.75
N PRO A 191 -15.19 14.31 1.84
CA PRO A 191 -14.11 14.12 2.83
C PRO A 191 -14.18 12.81 3.64
N ILE A 192 -15.29 12.08 3.54
CA ILE A 192 -15.53 10.80 4.23
C ILE A 192 -15.72 9.68 3.21
N ALA A 193 -16.64 9.84 2.27
CA ALA A 193 -16.98 8.82 1.28
C ALA A 193 -15.85 8.46 0.31
N ASN A 194 -14.80 9.30 0.19
CA ASN A 194 -13.62 8.96 -0.59
C ASN A 194 -12.87 7.72 -0.02
N PHE A 195 -12.95 7.44 1.29
CA PHE A 195 -12.27 6.29 1.89
C PHE A 195 -12.95 4.96 1.54
N PRO A 196 -14.28 4.79 1.71
CA PRO A 196 -15.01 3.65 1.14
C PRO A 196 -14.79 3.49 -0.36
N LEU A 197 -14.74 4.58 -1.13
CA LEU A 197 -14.45 4.50 -2.56
C LEU A 197 -13.07 3.89 -2.84
N GLN A 198 -12.04 4.27 -2.07
CA GLN A 198 -10.72 3.63 -2.19
C GLN A 198 -10.80 2.12 -1.92
N ARG A 199 -11.58 1.70 -0.92
CA ARG A 199 -11.78 0.26 -0.62
C ARG A 199 -12.55 -0.48 -1.70
N LEU A 200 -13.58 0.14 -2.28
CA LEU A 200 -14.26 -0.39 -3.47
C LEU A 200 -13.23 -0.61 -4.58
N LEU A 201 -12.42 0.41 -4.89
CA LEU A 201 -11.38 0.33 -5.92
C LEU A 201 -10.37 -0.77 -5.61
N ASP A 202 -9.91 -0.90 -4.36
CA ASP A 202 -9.02 -1.96 -3.88
C ASP A 202 -9.60 -3.37 -4.10
N ALA A 203 -10.92 -3.52 -3.98
CA ALA A 203 -11.64 -4.79 -4.18
C ALA A 203 -11.96 -5.11 -5.65
N VAL A 204 -11.79 -4.16 -6.59
CA VAL A 204 -12.00 -4.42 -8.02
C VAL A 204 -10.94 -5.40 -8.54
N THR A 205 -11.43 -6.54 -9.04
CA THR A 205 -10.62 -7.65 -9.57
C THR A 205 -11.04 -8.11 -10.96
N THR A 206 -12.19 -7.64 -11.47
CA THR A 206 -12.75 -8.05 -12.76
C THR A 206 -12.79 -6.87 -13.75
N PRO A 207 -12.56 -7.11 -15.06
CA PRO A 207 -12.68 -6.07 -16.08
C PRO A 207 -14.11 -5.54 -16.22
N GLU A 208 -15.12 -6.38 -15.95
CA GLU A 208 -16.54 -6.02 -16.00
C GLU A 208 -16.87 -4.90 -15.00
N LEU A 209 -16.31 -4.96 -13.79
CA LEU A 209 -16.51 -3.92 -12.78
C LEU A 209 -15.55 -2.73 -12.99
N LEU A 210 -14.31 -2.98 -13.44
CA LEU A 210 -13.35 -1.89 -13.66
C LEU A 210 -13.81 -0.93 -14.77
N SER A 211 -14.42 -1.44 -15.84
CA SER A 211 -14.84 -0.63 -16.99
C SER A 211 -15.76 0.54 -16.60
N PRO A 212 -16.95 0.34 -16.01
CA PRO A 212 -17.83 1.45 -15.64
C PRO A 212 -17.22 2.36 -14.56
N VAL A 213 -16.46 1.79 -13.61
CA VAL A 213 -15.76 2.56 -12.57
C VAL A 213 -14.72 3.50 -13.18
N PHE A 214 -13.96 3.02 -14.17
CA PHE A 214 -12.95 3.81 -14.86
C PHE A 214 -13.56 4.93 -15.69
N GLU A 215 -14.61 4.62 -16.47
CA GLU A 215 -15.33 5.62 -17.28
C GLU A 215 -15.86 6.77 -16.42
N GLU A 216 -16.39 6.47 -15.22
CA GLU A 216 -16.95 7.49 -14.35
C GLU A 216 -15.89 8.35 -13.65
N LEU A 217 -14.76 7.76 -13.22
CA LEU A 217 -13.71 8.49 -12.48
C LEU A 217 -12.67 9.16 -13.37
N SER A 218 -12.42 8.63 -14.58
CA SER A 218 -11.38 9.14 -15.47
C SER A 218 -11.46 10.64 -15.80
N PRO A 219 -12.64 11.29 -15.95
CA PRO A 219 -12.72 12.71 -16.28
C PRO A 219 -12.39 13.64 -15.11
N VAL A 220 -12.36 13.14 -13.87
CA VAL A 220 -12.25 13.97 -12.66
C VAL A 220 -10.96 13.75 -11.87
N LEU A 221 -10.00 12.98 -12.40
CA LEU A 221 -8.78 12.62 -11.65
C LEU A 221 -7.99 13.84 -11.17
N GLU A 222 -7.84 14.85 -12.02
CA GLU A 222 -7.15 16.09 -11.65
C GLU A 222 -7.89 16.86 -10.55
N ALA A 223 -9.21 17.01 -10.68
CA ALA A 223 -10.04 17.65 -9.67
C ALA A 223 -9.97 16.93 -8.31
N VAL A 224 -9.96 15.59 -8.32
CA VAL A 224 -9.83 14.76 -7.11
C VAL A 224 -8.45 14.92 -6.46
N LEU A 225 -7.38 15.05 -7.26
CA LEU A 225 -6.04 15.37 -6.76
C LEU A 225 -6.02 16.77 -6.12
N ALA A 226 -6.56 17.78 -6.80
CA ALA A 226 -6.63 19.16 -6.33
C ALA A 226 -7.46 19.31 -5.04
N GLN A 227 -8.49 18.49 -4.86
CA GLN A 227 -9.30 18.42 -3.63
C GLN A 227 -8.59 17.74 -2.46
N GLY A 228 -7.37 17.22 -2.65
CA GLY A 228 -6.61 16.55 -1.59
C GLY A 228 -7.03 15.11 -1.34
N HIS A 229 -7.63 14.43 -2.33
CA HIS A 229 -8.01 13.02 -2.26
C HIS A 229 -7.19 12.11 -3.19
N PRO A 230 -5.84 12.19 -3.21
CA PRO A 230 -4.99 11.40 -4.10
C PRO A 230 -5.14 9.88 -3.91
N GLY A 231 -5.59 9.44 -2.74
CA GLY A 231 -5.84 8.01 -2.45
C GLY A 231 -6.81 7.37 -3.43
N VAL A 232 -7.84 8.10 -3.89
CA VAL A 232 -8.82 7.60 -4.88
C VAL A 232 -8.12 7.30 -6.21
N VAL A 233 -7.31 8.24 -6.69
CA VAL A 233 -6.56 8.09 -7.95
C VAL A 233 -5.58 6.92 -7.86
N ILE A 234 -4.88 6.79 -6.73
CA ILE A 234 -3.91 5.71 -6.52
C ILE A 234 -4.59 4.35 -6.44
N ALA A 235 -5.73 4.25 -5.77
CA ALA A 235 -6.52 3.02 -5.71
C ALA A 235 -7.04 2.62 -7.10
N LEU A 236 -7.44 3.58 -7.94
CA LEU A 236 -7.82 3.34 -9.34
C LEU A 236 -6.64 2.81 -10.18
N VAL A 237 -5.45 3.40 -10.02
CA VAL A 237 -4.22 2.91 -10.67
C VAL A 237 -3.88 1.50 -10.18
N GLY A 238 -4.08 1.23 -8.88
CA GLY A 238 -3.97 -0.09 -8.28
C GLY A 238 -4.94 -1.11 -8.88
N ALA A 239 -6.18 -0.71 -9.15
CA ALA A 239 -7.17 -1.55 -9.84
C ALA A 239 -6.75 -1.85 -11.28
N CYS A 240 -6.26 -0.84 -12.02
CA CYS A 240 -5.71 -1.02 -13.37
C CYS A 240 -4.52 -2.00 -13.38
N ARG A 241 -3.67 -1.96 -12.34
CA ARG A 241 -2.59 -2.94 -12.16
C ARG A 241 -3.15 -4.34 -11.93
N ARG A 242 -4.04 -4.51 -10.94
CA ARG A 242 -4.57 -5.82 -10.52
C ARG A 242 -5.32 -6.52 -11.64
N VAL A 243 -6.19 -5.80 -12.35
CA VAL A 243 -7.00 -6.34 -13.45
C VAL A 243 -6.19 -6.49 -14.74
N GLY A 244 -5.15 -5.66 -14.94
CA GLY A 244 -4.37 -5.66 -16.18
C GLY A 244 -5.02 -4.90 -17.34
N ALA A 245 -5.98 -4.02 -17.06
CA ALA A 245 -6.69 -3.20 -18.04
C ALA A 245 -6.49 -1.69 -17.78
N TYR A 246 -6.75 -0.85 -18.79
CA TYR A 246 -6.66 0.62 -18.75
C TYR A 246 -5.29 1.22 -18.38
N GLN A 247 -4.23 0.42 -18.22
CA GLN A 247 -2.90 0.85 -17.77
C GLN A 247 -2.30 2.01 -18.58
N ALA A 248 -2.34 1.92 -19.91
CA ALA A 248 -1.84 3.00 -20.78
C ALA A 248 -2.71 4.26 -20.68
N LYS A 249 -4.03 4.09 -20.60
CA LYS A 249 -4.98 5.20 -20.54
C LYS A 249 -4.88 5.95 -19.21
N VAL A 250 -4.78 5.25 -18.08
CA VAL A 250 -4.62 5.89 -16.77
C VAL A 250 -3.28 6.61 -16.65
N LEU A 251 -2.20 6.05 -17.23
CA LEU A 251 -0.92 6.75 -17.28
C LEU A 251 -1.03 8.06 -18.08
N GLN A 252 -1.72 8.05 -19.23
CA GLN A 252 -1.94 9.26 -20.01
C GLN A 252 -2.71 10.33 -19.22
N LEU A 253 -3.80 9.94 -18.54
CA LEU A 253 -4.58 10.85 -17.69
C LEU A 253 -3.76 11.41 -16.52
N LEU A 254 -2.86 10.61 -15.93
CA LEU A 254 -1.93 11.10 -14.90
C LEU A 254 -0.94 12.12 -15.49
N LEU A 255 -0.43 11.90 -16.69
CA LEU A 255 0.46 12.88 -17.32
C LEU A 255 -0.28 14.22 -17.56
N GLU A 256 -1.55 14.15 -17.96
CA GLU A 256 -2.42 15.31 -18.14
C GLU A 256 -2.65 16.02 -16.80
N ALA A 257 -3.11 15.30 -15.76
CA ALA A 257 -3.41 15.85 -14.43
C ALA A 257 -2.19 16.43 -13.69
N PHE A 258 -0.98 16.02 -14.06
CA PHE A 258 0.28 16.56 -13.52
C PHE A 258 0.96 17.56 -14.47
N HIS A 259 0.28 17.97 -15.54
CA HIS A 259 0.72 18.96 -16.53
C HIS A 259 2.05 18.60 -17.23
N CYS A 260 2.26 17.30 -17.46
CA CYS A 260 3.45 16.76 -18.11
C CYS A 260 3.16 15.86 -19.31
N ALA A 261 1.92 15.82 -19.81
CA ALA A 261 1.56 15.16 -21.06
C ALA A 261 2.12 15.89 -22.28
N GLU A 262 1.86 17.20 -22.36
CA GLU A 262 2.33 18.07 -23.44
C GLU A 262 3.07 19.31 -22.90
N PRO A 263 4.14 19.77 -23.58
CA PRO A 263 4.79 19.09 -24.69
C PRO A 263 5.42 17.76 -24.26
N SER A 264 5.51 16.80 -25.18
CA SER A 264 6.05 15.46 -24.92
C SER A 264 7.42 15.43 -24.20
N SER A 265 8.22 16.50 -24.29
CA SER A 265 9.47 16.63 -23.52
C SER A 265 9.26 16.63 -22.00
N ARG A 266 8.11 17.11 -21.49
CA ARG A 266 7.78 17.13 -20.05
C ARG A 266 7.56 15.75 -19.46
N GLN A 267 7.20 14.75 -20.28
CA GLN A 267 6.94 13.39 -19.80
C GLN A 267 8.16 12.77 -19.10
N VAL A 268 9.37 13.22 -19.43
CA VAL A 268 10.61 12.79 -18.75
C VAL A 268 10.69 13.25 -17.29
N ALA A 269 9.85 14.20 -16.88
CA ALA A 269 9.75 14.69 -15.51
C ALA A 269 8.63 14.01 -14.70
N CYS A 270 7.90 13.03 -15.24
CA CYS A 270 6.71 12.50 -14.54
C CYS A 270 7.02 11.89 -13.15
N VAL A 271 8.19 11.27 -12.95
CA VAL A 271 8.56 10.60 -11.69
C VAL A 271 8.71 11.58 -10.52
N PRO A 272 9.49 12.68 -10.60
CA PRO A 272 9.56 13.63 -9.50
C PRO A 272 8.19 14.24 -9.17
N LEU A 273 7.35 14.48 -10.18
CA LEU A 273 5.98 15.00 -9.99
C LEU A 273 5.09 13.99 -9.25
N PHE A 274 5.05 12.74 -9.71
CA PHE A 274 4.26 11.68 -9.08
C PHE A 274 4.76 11.34 -7.67
N ALA A 275 6.08 11.32 -7.46
CA ALA A 275 6.68 11.04 -6.16
C ALA A 275 6.29 12.10 -5.10
N THR A 276 6.23 13.36 -5.50
CA THR A 276 5.91 14.49 -4.62
C THR A 276 4.43 14.86 -4.61
N LEU A 277 3.64 14.29 -5.53
CA LEU A 277 2.25 14.66 -5.80
C LEU A 277 2.08 16.15 -6.12
N MET A 278 3.01 16.71 -6.90
CA MET A 278 3.00 18.12 -7.32
C MET A 278 2.89 18.22 -8.85
N ALA A 279 2.04 19.12 -9.34
CA ALA A 279 1.99 19.47 -10.76
C ALA A 279 3.30 20.12 -11.24
N TYR A 280 3.55 20.06 -12.55
CA TYR A 280 4.81 20.47 -13.18
C TYR A 280 5.26 21.88 -12.76
N GLU A 281 4.37 22.86 -12.84
CA GLU A 281 4.63 24.26 -12.56
C GLU A 281 4.99 24.48 -11.10
N VAL A 282 4.21 23.88 -10.18
CA VAL A 282 4.43 23.98 -8.74
C VAL A 282 5.76 23.34 -8.35
N TYR A 283 6.11 22.18 -8.92
CA TYR A 283 7.35 21.47 -8.61
C TYR A 283 8.61 22.25 -9.05
N TYR A 284 8.55 22.87 -10.24
CA TYR A 284 9.64 23.63 -10.83
C TYR A 284 9.61 25.13 -10.50
N GLY A 285 8.61 25.62 -9.76
CA GLY A 285 8.49 27.03 -9.37
C GLY A 285 8.24 27.97 -10.54
N LEU A 286 7.48 27.51 -11.54
CA LEU A 286 7.13 28.29 -12.72
C LEU A 286 5.86 29.10 -12.45
N THR A 287 5.80 30.33 -12.97
CA THR A 287 4.59 31.14 -12.94
C THR A 287 3.61 30.65 -13.99
N GLU A 288 2.39 30.31 -13.56
CA GLU A 288 1.28 30.00 -14.46
C GLU A 288 0.76 31.31 -15.06
N GLU A 289 0.85 31.44 -16.39
CA GLU A 289 0.15 32.47 -17.14
C GLU A 289 -1.08 31.82 -17.80
N GLU A 290 -2.28 32.29 -17.44
CA GLU A 290 -3.53 31.76 -18.01
C GLU A 290 -3.52 31.85 -19.54
N GLY A 291 -3.71 30.71 -20.22
CA GLY A 291 -3.76 30.63 -21.68
C GLY A 291 -2.39 30.56 -22.38
N ALA A 292 -1.28 30.56 -21.64
CA ALA A 292 0.05 30.35 -22.22
C ALA A 292 0.24 28.88 -22.65
N VAL A 293 0.92 28.69 -23.79
CA VAL A 293 1.27 27.35 -24.26
C VAL A 293 2.31 26.74 -23.31
N PRO A 294 2.14 25.49 -22.83
CA PRO A 294 3.10 24.85 -21.96
C PRO A 294 4.52 24.83 -22.55
N ALA A 295 5.49 25.42 -21.83
CA ALA A 295 6.88 25.45 -22.27
C ALA A 295 7.55 24.06 -22.28
N GLU A 296 8.51 23.87 -23.19
CA GLU A 296 9.35 22.68 -23.29
C GLU A 296 10.13 22.40 -21.99
N HIS A 297 10.39 21.11 -21.74
CA HIS A 297 11.13 20.69 -20.55
C HIS A 297 12.60 21.09 -20.62
N GLN A 298 13.05 21.85 -19.61
CA GLN A 298 14.43 22.32 -19.52
C GLN A 298 15.29 21.37 -18.68
N VAL A 299 16.17 20.62 -19.34
CA VAL A 299 17.06 19.64 -18.69
C VAL A 299 17.95 20.28 -17.63
N ALA A 300 18.47 21.50 -17.88
CA ALA A 300 19.34 22.20 -16.92
C ALA A 300 18.60 22.58 -15.63
N MET A 301 17.37 23.08 -15.74
CA MET A 301 16.49 23.36 -14.61
C MET A 301 16.19 22.08 -13.82
N ALA A 302 15.85 21.00 -14.53
CA ALA A 302 15.55 19.71 -13.91
C ALA A 302 16.75 19.11 -13.17
N ALA A 303 17.96 19.25 -13.72
CA ALA A 303 19.19 18.77 -13.09
C ALA A 303 19.59 19.61 -11.85
N ALA A 304 19.32 20.92 -11.85
CA ALA A 304 19.62 21.81 -10.74
C ALA A 304 18.64 21.68 -9.57
N ARG A 305 17.40 21.26 -9.83
CA ARG A 305 16.36 21.08 -8.80
C ARG A 305 16.61 19.80 -8.00
N ALA A 306 16.87 19.93 -6.69
CA ALA A 306 16.87 18.76 -5.81
C ALA A 306 15.50 18.06 -5.81
N LEU A 307 15.48 16.73 -5.64
CA LEU A 307 14.24 15.97 -5.52
C LEU A 307 13.44 16.47 -4.29
N GLY A 308 12.15 16.76 -4.47
CA GLY A 308 11.28 17.13 -3.35
C GLY A 308 10.94 15.94 -2.44
N ASP A 309 10.24 16.23 -1.34
CA ASP A 309 9.89 15.21 -0.35
C ASP A 309 8.94 14.16 -0.95
N VAL A 310 9.42 12.92 -0.99
CA VAL A 310 8.65 11.79 -1.54
C VAL A 310 7.53 11.42 -0.58
N THR A 311 6.30 11.55 -1.05
CA THR A 311 5.12 11.17 -0.27
C THR A 311 4.92 9.65 -0.30
N VAL A 312 4.29 9.08 0.74
CA VAL A 312 3.93 7.65 0.78
C VAL A 312 3.03 7.29 -0.40
N LEU A 313 2.04 8.14 -0.67
CA LEU A 313 1.07 7.97 -1.74
C LEU A 313 1.71 8.10 -3.13
N GLY A 314 2.62 9.06 -3.32
CA GLY A 314 3.41 9.21 -4.55
C GLY A 314 4.35 8.03 -4.81
N SER A 315 4.97 7.49 -3.76
CA SER A 315 5.74 6.24 -3.87
C SER A 315 4.86 5.06 -4.28
N LEU A 316 3.69 4.88 -3.64
CA LEU A 316 2.76 3.80 -3.96
C LEU A 316 2.25 3.91 -5.40
N LEU A 317 1.94 5.12 -5.88
CA LEU A 317 1.60 5.39 -7.28
C LEU A 317 2.68 4.86 -8.22
N LEU A 318 3.94 5.24 -8.00
CA LEU A 318 5.08 4.80 -8.81
C LEU A 318 5.28 3.29 -8.75
N GLN A 319 5.09 2.66 -7.57
CA GLN A 319 5.17 1.22 -7.42
C GLN A 319 4.12 0.49 -8.28
N HIS A 320 2.88 0.99 -8.35
CA HIS A 320 1.86 0.44 -9.24
C HIS A 320 2.25 0.60 -10.71
N LEU A 321 2.66 1.80 -11.11
CA LEU A 321 3.03 2.10 -12.51
C LEU A 321 4.23 1.26 -12.99
N LEU A 322 5.21 0.99 -12.12
CA LEU A 322 6.36 0.14 -12.42
C LEU A 322 5.98 -1.35 -12.60
N HIS A 323 4.83 -1.77 -12.09
CA HIS A 323 4.27 -3.11 -12.27
C HIS A 323 3.26 -3.22 -13.41
N PHE A 324 3.03 -2.14 -14.17
CA PHE A 324 2.28 -2.23 -15.42
C PHE A 324 3.03 -3.10 -16.44
N SER A 325 2.31 -3.57 -17.46
CA SER A 325 2.87 -4.35 -18.57
C SER A 325 3.94 -3.57 -19.36
N THR A 326 3.78 -2.24 -19.48
CA THR A 326 4.68 -1.36 -20.21
C THR A 326 5.12 -0.13 -19.39
N PRO A 327 6.04 -0.27 -18.42
CA PRO A 327 6.47 0.83 -17.54
C PRO A 327 7.50 1.78 -18.19
N GLY A 328 7.64 1.74 -19.52
CA GLY A 328 8.75 2.36 -20.25
C GLY A 328 8.86 3.87 -20.06
N LEU A 329 7.74 4.59 -19.99
CA LEU A 329 7.74 6.05 -19.79
C LEU A 329 8.24 6.41 -18.38
N VAL A 330 7.73 5.73 -17.36
CA VAL A 330 8.16 5.92 -15.96
C VAL A 330 9.64 5.58 -15.80
N LEU A 331 10.12 4.51 -16.44
CA LEU A 331 11.54 4.15 -16.44
C LEU A 331 12.42 5.17 -17.18
N ARG A 332 11.92 5.82 -18.24
CA ARG A 332 12.64 6.92 -18.91
C ARG A 332 12.79 8.11 -17.97
N SER A 333 11.73 8.48 -17.24
CA SER A 333 11.78 9.56 -16.27
C SER A 333 12.72 9.24 -15.10
N LEU A 334 12.67 8.03 -14.55
CA LEU A 334 13.63 7.55 -13.54
C LEU A 334 15.08 7.60 -14.04
N GLY A 335 15.32 7.22 -15.29
CA GLY A 335 16.65 7.25 -15.90
C GLY A 335 17.16 8.66 -16.22
N ALA A 336 16.30 9.67 -16.18
CA ALA A 336 16.68 11.07 -16.36
C ALA A 336 17.04 11.78 -15.04
N LEU A 337 16.70 11.19 -13.89
CA LEU A 337 17.14 11.70 -12.59
C LEU A 337 18.67 11.67 -12.50
N THR A 338 19.24 12.74 -11.96
CA THR A 338 20.67 12.81 -11.63
C THR A 338 21.00 11.82 -10.51
N GLY A 339 22.28 11.47 -10.36
CA GLY A 339 22.73 10.59 -9.27
C GLY A 339 22.30 11.07 -7.88
N PRO A 340 22.46 12.35 -7.52
CA PRO A 340 21.96 12.89 -6.26
C PRO A 340 20.43 12.81 -6.09
N GLN A 341 19.64 13.05 -7.15
CA GLN A 341 18.19 12.90 -7.08
C GLN A 341 17.78 11.45 -6.88
N LEU A 342 18.39 10.51 -7.59
CA LEU A 342 18.12 9.08 -7.45
C LEU A 342 18.58 8.54 -6.09
N LEU A 343 19.69 9.06 -5.56
CA LEU A 343 20.14 8.79 -4.19
C LEU A 343 19.09 9.28 -3.16
N SER A 344 18.60 10.51 -3.30
CA SER A 344 17.56 11.06 -2.43
C SER A 344 16.29 10.20 -2.45
N LEU A 345 15.85 9.75 -3.63
CA LEU A 345 14.75 8.80 -3.76
C LEU A 345 15.03 7.49 -3.00
N ALA A 346 16.21 6.90 -3.18
CA ALA A 346 16.58 5.63 -2.58
C ALA A 346 16.79 5.69 -1.05
N GLN A 347 17.16 6.85 -0.52
CA GLN A 347 17.34 7.08 0.92
C GLN A 347 16.05 7.48 1.64
N SER A 348 15.01 7.89 0.91
CA SER A 348 13.70 8.22 1.47
C SER A 348 13.00 6.97 2.03
N PRO A 349 12.35 7.05 3.21
CA PRO A 349 11.56 5.94 3.76
C PRO A 349 10.47 5.44 2.83
N ALA A 350 9.81 6.36 2.11
CA ALA A 350 8.80 6.00 1.11
C ALA A 350 9.46 5.68 -0.24
N GLY A 351 10.44 6.49 -0.65
CA GLY A 351 11.07 6.40 -1.97
C GLY A 351 11.87 5.11 -2.20
N SER A 352 12.44 4.51 -1.16
CA SER A 352 13.19 3.24 -1.28
C SER A 352 12.36 2.12 -1.90
N HIS A 353 11.05 2.10 -1.64
CA HIS A 353 10.14 1.10 -2.22
C HIS A 353 9.90 1.26 -3.73
N VAL A 354 10.16 2.45 -4.29
CA VAL A 354 10.17 2.64 -5.75
C VAL A 354 11.33 1.84 -6.36
N LEU A 355 12.50 1.83 -5.71
CA LEU A 355 13.65 1.06 -6.16
C LEU A 355 13.40 -0.45 -6.01
N ASP A 356 12.76 -0.87 -4.91
CA ASP A 356 12.32 -2.27 -4.74
C ASP A 356 11.40 -2.71 -5.90
N ALA A 357 10.45 -1.85 -6.31
CA ALA A 357 9.58 -2.14 -7.44
C ALA A 357 10.33 -2.26 -8.78
N ILE A 358 11.38 -1.46 -9.03
CA ILE A 358 12.24 -1.60 -10.22
C ILE A 358 12.94 -2.98 -10.24
N LEU A 359 13.40 -3.43 -9.07
CA LEU A 359 14.15 -4.67 -8.92
C LEU A 359 13.27 -5.91 -9.00
N THR A 360 12.04 -5.83 -8.49
CA THR A 360 11.11 -6.97 -8.36
C THR A 360 10.09 -7.07 -9.49
N SER A 361 9.76 -5.97 -10.18
CA SER A 361 8.74 -5.99 -11.23
C SER A 361 9.14 -6.90 -12.41
N PRO A 362 8.21 -7.78 -12.87
CA PRO A 362 8.46 -8.70 -13.98
C PRO A 362 8.59 -7.99 -15.32
N SER A 363 7.92 -6.83 -15.50
CA SER A 363 7.94 -6.05 -16.73
C SER A 363 9.24 -5.25 -16.92
N VAL A 364 10.04 -5.09 -15.86
CA VAL A 364 11.30 -4.34 -15.90
C VAL A 364 12.45 -5.29 -16.21
N THR A 365 12.90 -5.31 -17.47
CA THR A 365 14.02 -6.17 -17.90
C THR A 365 15.36 -5.76 -17.28
N ARG A 366 16.33 -6.69 -17.19
CA ARG A 366 17.70 -6.42 -16.71
C ARG A 366 18.35 -5.20 -17.41
N LYS A 367 18.10 -5.02 -18.72
CA LYS A 367 18.60 -3.89 -19.51
C LYS A 367 18.01 -2.56 -19.04
N LEU A 368 16.71 -2.52 -18.77
CA LEU A 368 16.03 -1.33 -18.29
C LEU A 368 16.44 -0.98 -16.85
N ARG A 369 16.54 -1.98 -15.96
CA ARG A 369 17.06 -1.79 -14.59
C ARG A 369 18.44 -1.15 -14.62
N ARG A 370 19.36 -1.69 -15.44
CA ARG A 370 20.72 -1.15 -15.58
C ARG A 370 20.73 0.31 -16.04
N ARG A 371 19.85 0.69 -16.98
CA ARG A 371 19.77 2.06 -17.49
C ARG A 371 19.39 3.07 -16.40
N VAL A 372 18.54 2.69 -15.46
CA VAL A 372 18.18 3.56 -14.33
C VAL A 372 19.29 3.56 -13.29
N LEU A 373 19.71 2.36 -12.85
CA LEU A 373 20.63 2.21 -11.71
C LEU A 373 22.05 2.71 -11.99
N GLN A 374 22.47 2.83 -13.25
CA GLN A 374 23.80 3.38 -13.58
C GLN A 374 24.01 4.80 -13.06
N ASN A 375 22.94 5.58 -12.85
CA ASN A 375 23.04 6.95 -12.34
C ASN A 375 23.43 6.99 -10.85
N LEU A 376 23.31 5.86 -10.11
CA LEU A 376 23.81 5.74 -8.74
C LEU A 376 25.34 5.57 -8.66
N LYS A 377 26.03 5.41 -9.79
CA LYS A 377 27.50 5.39 -9.79
C LYS A 377 28.03 6.72 -9.23
N GLY A 378 28.97 6.63 -8.30
CA GLY A 378 29.49 7.76 -7.52
C GLY A 378 28.65 8.12 -6.28
N GLN A 379 27.60 7.36 -5.98
CA GLN A 379 26.70 7.57 -4.84
C GLN A 379 26.60 6.35 -3.91
N TYR A 380 27.32 5.25 -4.17
CA TYR A 380 27.15 3.99 -3.44
C TYR A 380 27.58 4.08 -1.97
N VAL A 381 28.58 4.90 -1.64
CA VAL A 381 28.99 5.10 -0.23
C VAL A 381 27.88 5.81 0.54
N ALA A 382 27.38 6.94 0.03
CA ALA A 382 26.27 7.66 0.65
C ALA A 382 25.01 6.79 0.76
N LEU A 383 24.75 5.95 -0.25
CA LEU A 383 23.65 4.99 -0.23
C LEU A 383 23.85 3.95 0.88
N ALA A 384 25.05 3.37 1.01
CA ALA A 384 25.40 2.38 2.03
C ALA A 384 25.29 2.93 3.46
N CYS A 385 25.63 4.21 3.67
CA CYS A 385 25.58 4.88 4.98
C CYS A 385 24.18 5.40 5.36
N SER A 386 23.13 4.97 4.66
CA SER A 386 21.74 5.36 4.95
C SER A 386 20.92 4.18 5.46
N ARG A 387 19.99 4.45 6.40
CA ARG A 387 19.05 3.46 6.93
C ARG A 387 18.23 2.75 5.85
N HIS A 388 17.75 3.49 4.86
CA HIS A 388 16.93 2.96 3.77
C HIS A 388 17.80 2.63 2.56
N GLY A 389 18.79 3.48 2.27
CA GLY A 389 19.72 3.29 1.17
C GLY A 389 20.52 1.98 1.26
N SER A 390 20.98 1.60 2.47
CA SER A 390 21.72 0.34 2.67
C SER A 390 20.91 -0.88 2.20
N ARG A 391 19.61 -0.92 2.49
CA ARG A 391 18.71 -1.99 2.05
C ARG A 391 18.51 -1.98 0.54
N VAL A 392 18.36 -0.80 -0.06
CA VAL A 392 18.30 -0.66 -1.52
C VAL A 392 19.59 -1.17 -2.16
N LEU A 393 20.75 -0.85 -1.60
CA LEU A 393 22.03 -1.32 -2.11
C LEU A 393 22.20 -2.84 -1.97
N ASP A 394 21.78 -3.42 -0.84
CA ASP A 394 21.75 -4.88 -0.66
C ASP A 394 20.84 -5.55 -1.71
N ALA A 395 19.68 -4.97 -2.01
CA ALA A 395 18.77 -5.47 -3.03
C ALA A 395 19.37 -5.36 -4.45
N ILE A 396 19.99 -4.23 -4.79
CA ILE A 396 20.73 -4.03 -6.04
C ILE A 396 21.85 -5.07 -6.15
N TRP A 397 22.63 -5.27 -5.09
CA TRP A 397 23.74 -6.22 -5.03
C TRP A 397 23.28 -7.64 -5.31
N SER A 398 22.17 -8.03 -4.69
CA SER A 398 21.59 -9.37 -4.80
C SER A 398 21.24 -9.70 -6.25
N GLY A 399 20.65 -8.75 -6.99
CA GLY A 399 20.31 -8.91 -8.41
C GLY A 399 21.43 -8.53 -9.41
N ALA A 400 22.60 -8.09 -8.95
CA ALA A 400 23.66 -7.56 -9.81
C ALA A 400 24.53 -8.67 -10.43
N ALA A 401 24.84 -8.51 -11.73
CA ALA A 401 25.85 -9.32 -12.41
C ALA A 401 27.27 -8.99 -11.89
N LEU A 402 28.22 -9.92 -12.07
CA LEU A 402 29.59 -9.79 -11.56
C LEU A 402 30.25 -8.45 -11.91
N ARG A 403 30.07 -7.96 -13.15
CA ARG A 403 30.63 -6.66 -13.57
C ARG A 403 30.13 -5.51 -12.70
N ALA A 404 28.82 -5.42 -12.46
CA ALA A 404 28.24 -4.38 -11.62
C ALA A 404 28.67 -4.54 -10.15
N ARG A 405 28.77 -5.78 -9.65
CA ARG A 405 29.32 -6.07 -8.32
C ARG A 405 30.76 -5.56 -8.16
N LYS A 406 31.62 -5.75 -9.17
CA LYS A 406 33.00 -5.21 -9.17
C LYS A 406 33.01 -3.68 -9.15
N GLU A 407 32.13 -3.04 -9.92
CA GLU A 407 32.03 -1.57 -9.97
C GLU A 407 31.58 -1.00 -8.62
N ILE A 408 30.54 -1.57 -8.01
CA ILE A 408 30.05 -1.19 -6.67
C ILE A 408 31.14 -1.40 -5.60
N ALA A 409 31.78 -2.59 -5.57
CA ALA A 409 32.80 -2.89 -4.57
C ALA A 409 34.05 -2.01 -4.69
N ALA A 410 34.42 -1.61 -5.92
CA ALA A 410 35.51 -0.67 -6.15
C ALA A 410 35.21 0.69 -5.50
N GLU A 411 34.04 1.26 -5.77
CA GLU A 411 33.63 2.56 -5.22
C GLU A 411 33.52 2.53 -3.69
N LEU A 412 32.89 1.51 -3.12
CA LEU A 412 32.83 1.33 -1.67
C LEU A 412 34.23 1.21 -1.04
N GLY A 413 35.17 0.60 -1.76
CA GLY A 413 36.54 0.42 -1.31
C GLY A 413 37.32 1.73 -1.13
N GLU A 414 37.00 2.77 -1.90
CA GLU A 414 37.66 4.08 -1.84
C GLU A 414 37.45 4.76 -0.48
N GLN A 415 36.29 4.54 0.15
CA GLN A 415 35.93 5.12 1.45
C GLN A 415 35.66 4.03 2.52
N ASN A 416 36.41 2.92 2.47
CA ASN A 416 36.21 1.78 3.38
C ASN A 416 36.26 2.15 4.89
N GLN A 417 37.08 3.12 5.28
CA GLN A 417 37.16 3.56 6.69
C GLN A 417 35.90 4.25 7.17
N GLU A 418 35.21 4.98 6.29
CA GLU A 418 33.93 5.61 6.59
C GLU A 418 32.84 4.55 6.74
N LEU A 419 32.75 3.63 5.78
CA LEU A 419 31.77 2.55 5.79
C LEU A 419 31.82 1.69 7.05
N ILE A 420 33.01 1.29 7.51
CA ILE A 420 33.16 0.44 8.71
C ILE A 420 32.70 1.18 9.97
N ARG A 421 32.85 2.51 10.02
CA ARG A 421 32.44 3.32 11.17
C ARG A 421 30.94 3.65 11.16
N ASP A 422 30.29 3.55 10.01
CA ASP A 422 28.87 3.87 9.86
C ASP A 422 27.95 2.74 10.40
N PRO A 423 26.87 3.09 11.13
CA PRO A 423 25.92 2.11 11.68
C PRO A 423 25.26 1.19 10.63
N PHE A 424 25.12 1.64 9.39
CA PHE A 424 24.54 0.86 8.29
C PHE A 424 25.60 0.37 7.32
N GLY A 425 26.59 1.23 7.01
CA GLY A 425 27.66 0.95 6.05
C GLY A 425 28.47 -0.29 6.39
N HIS A 426 28.70 -0.58 7.68
CA HIS A 426 29.49 -1.75 8.08
C HIS A 426 28.78 -3.07 7.75
N HIS A 427 27.44 -3.09 7.77
CA HIS A 427 26.65 -4.24 7.34
C HIS A 427 26.79 -4.45 5.82
N VAL A 428 26.70 -3.38 5.03
CA VAL A 428 26.91 -3.43 3.58
C VAL A 428 28.32 -3.92 3.26
N ALA A 429 29.36 -3.36 3.90
CA ALA A 429 30.75 -3.75 3.70
C ALA A 429 30.97 -5.26 3.99
N ARG A 430 30.29 -5.79 5.00
CA ARG A 430 30.27 -7.24 5.30
C ARG A 430 29.56 -8.03 4.21
N ASN A 431 28.36 -7.61 3.79
CA ASN A 431 27.54 -8.32 2.79
C ASN A 431 28.25 -8.42 1.43
N VAL A 432 28.96 -7.36 1.02
CA VAL A 432 29.74 -7.36 -0.23
C VAL A 432 31.13 -7.99 -0.08
N ALA A 433 31.50 -8.46 1.12
CA ALA A 433 32.82 -9.00 1.46
C ALA A 433 33.97 -8.04 1.07
N LEU A 434 33.83 -6.76 1.41
CA LEU A 434 34.71 -5.67 0.94
C LEU A 434 36.18 -5.87 1.34
N THR A 435 36.43 -6.38 2.55
CA THR A 435 37.80 -6.70 3.01
C THR A 435 38.50 -7.71 2.11
N THR A 436 37.78 -8.74 1.65
CA THR A 436 38.31 -9.75 0.73
C THR A 436 38.52 -9.14 -0.66
N PHE A 437 37.61 -8.29 -1.13
CA PHE A 437 37.77 -7.57 -2.40
C PHE A 437 39.06 -6.72 -2.42
N LEU A 438 39.33 -5.98 -1.33
CA LEU A 438 40.51 -5.10 -1.22
C LEU A 438 41.82 -5.87 -1.09
N LYS A 439 41.84 -7.01 -0.38
CA LYS A 439 43.07 -7.76 -0.08
C LYS A 439 43.36 -8.91 -1.06
N ARG A 440 42.30 -9.55 -1.58
CA ARG A 440 42.35 -10.81 -2.35
C ARG A 440 41.30 -10.79 -3.46
N ARG A 441 41.51 -9.93 -4.45
CA ARG A 441 40.54 -9.66 -5.52
C ARG A 441 40.14 -10.91 -6.30
N GLU A 442 41.08 -11.77 -6.68
CA GLU A 442 40.79 -13.01 -7.41
C GLU A 442 39.90 -13.98 -6.61
N ALA A 443 40.22 -14.19 -5.33
CA ALA A 443 39.44 -15.05 -4.45
C ALA A 443 38.01 -14.51 -4.24
N TRP A 444 37.89 -13.18 -4.14
CA TRP A 444 36.58 -12.52 -4.07
C TRP A 444 35.77 -12.74 -5.36
N GLU A 445 36.39 -12.59 -6.53
CA GLU A 445 35.71 -12.78 -7.82
C GLU A 445 35.20 -14.21 -7.98
N GLN A 446 36.01 -15.21 -7.61
CA GLN A 446 35.59 -16.61 -7.60
C GLN A 446 34.36 -16.81 -6.69
N GLN A 447 34.40 -16.29 -5.46
CA GLN A 447 33.28 -16.36 -4.52
C GLN A 447 32.00 -15.71 -5.11
N GLN A 448 32.12 -14.58 -5.79
CA GLN A 448 30.97 -13.90 -6.39
C GLN A 448 30.42 -14.64 -7.62
N VAL A 449 31.25 -15.25 -8.45
CA VAL A 449 30.79 -16.07 -9.59
C VAL A 449 29.92 -17.24 -9.10
N PHE A 450 30.37 -17.95 -8.06
CA PHE A 450 29.59 -19.03 -7.45
C PHE A 450 28.27 -18.56 -6.84
N ALA A 451 28.21 -17.34 -6.32
CA ALA A 451 26.99 -16.76 -5.75
C ALA A 451 25.98 -16.31 -6.83
N VAL A 452 26.47 -15.74 -7.95
CA VAL A 452 25.63 -15.33 -9.08
C VAL A 452 25.05 -16.56 -9.80
N GLY A 453 25.84 -17.62 -9.99
CA GLY A 453 25.41 -18.84 -10.69
C GLY A 453 24.35 -19.69 -9.97
N ARG A 454 23.96 -19.36 -8.72
CA ARG A 454 22.81 -19.97 -8.03
C ARG A 454 21.51 -19.18 -8.17
N LEU A 455 21.59 -17.96 -8.70
CA LEU A 455 20.45 -17.03 -8.85
C LEU A 455 19.92 -17.00 -10.31
N GLU A 456 20.65 -17.63 -11.24
CA GLU A 456 20.18 -17.99 -12.58
C GLU A 456 19.67 -19.42 -12.57
#